data_AF-A0A074WIJ3-F1
#
_entry.id   AF-A0A074WIJ3-F1
#
_cell.length_a   1.000
_cell.length_b   1.000
_cell.length_c   1.000
_cell.angle_alpha   90.00
_cell.angle_beta   90.00
_cell.angle_gamma   90.00
#
_symmetry.space_group_name_H-M   'P 1'
#
loop_
_entity.id
_entity.type
_entity.pdbx_description
1 polymer ?
#
loop_
_entity_poly.entity_id
_entity_poly.type
_entity_poly.pdbx_seq_one_letter_code
_entity_poly.pdbx_strand_id
1 'polypeptide(L)'
;MLRQPNQRLCRHLHSTTRTMASNRGPIGPPKTKDRGPPSKEDTQTDFGAMDVLGATPTPTTAIDACAHDGFALNSGLKIAGSGVLLVGGDAFNWKPWIREGRKEGTIGFLRNNKGQWEVAEHSWGLLDAVWPKPDLLILGTGPTIIPVSPETRKHISDLGIRLEVADTRNAASQFNLLATERGVQQVAAALIPIGWKEGTY
;
A
#
# COMPACT_ATOMS: atom_id res chain seq x y z
N MET A 1 43.19 47.53 -14.92
CA MET A 1 41.97 46.75 -14.66
C MET A 1 42.38 45.38 -14.11
N LEU A 2 42.51 45.25 -12.79
CA LEU A 2 42.84 43.97 -12.12
C LEU A 2 41.54 43.37 -11.55
N ARG A 3 41.14 42.21 -12.07
CA ARG A 3 40.04 41.40 -11.54
C ARG A 3 40.51 40.66 -10.28
N GLN A 4 39.81 40.89 -9.18
CA GLN A 4 39.89 40.07 -7.97
C GLN A 4 39.27 38.69 -8.25
N PRO A 5 39.89 37.57 -7.84
CA PRO A 5 39.23 36.27 -7.80
C PRO A 5 38.49 36.05 -6.47
N ASN A 6 37.30 35.50 -6.66
CA ASN A 6 36.24 35.17 -5.72
C ASN A 6 36.70 34.33 -4.50
N GLN A 7 36.36 34.78 -3.28
CA GLN A 7 36.60 34.04 -2.04
C GLN A 7 35.76 32.75 -2.01
N ARG A 8 36.43 31.60 -2.01
CA ARG A 8 35.80 30.30 -1.74
C ARG A 8 35.50 30.21 -0.24
N LEU A 9 34.22 30.11 0.10
CA LEU A 9 33.74 29.89 1.45
C LEU A 9 34.07 28.45 1.90
N CYS A 10 35.26 28.25 2.49
CA CYS A 10 35.64 27.00 3.14
C CYS A 10 34.84 26.86 4.46
N ARG A 11 33.84 25.98 4.48
CA ARG A 11 33.17 25.56 5.72
C ARG A 11 34.15 24.74 6.55
N HIS A 12 34.63 25.33 7.64
CA HIS A 12 35.53 24.68 8.61
C HIS A 12 34.70 23.75 9.51
N LEU A 13 34.92 22.45 9.39
CA LEU A 13 34.39 21.46 10.33
C LEU A 13 35.26 21.49 11.60
N HIS A 14 34.67 21.94 12.71
CA HIS A 14 35.31 21.85 14.02
C HIS A 14 35.29 20.40 14.49
N SER A 15 36.44 19.73 14.44
CA SER A 15 36.69 18.46 15.11
C SER A 15 36.97 18.71 16.58
N THR A 16 36.01 18.43 17.46
CA THR A 16 36.23 18.45 18.91
C THR A 16 36.76 17.09 19.36
N THR A 17 38.04 17.05 19.70
CA THR A 17 38.70 15.90 20.31
C THR A 17 38.20 15.73 21.74
N ARG A 18 37.53 14.61 22.01
CA ARG A 18 36.99 14.29 23.34
C ARG A 18 38.09 13.60 24.16
N THR A 19 38.64 14.31 25.14
CA THR A 19 39.63 13.81 26.10
C THR A 19 39.01 12.73 26.99
N MET A 20 39.57 11.52 26.94
CA MET A 20 39.18 10.40 27.80
C MET A 20 39.86 10.54 29.17
N ALA A 21 39.07 10.84 30.21
CA ALA A 21 39.52 10.80 31.60
C ALA A 21 38.91 9.59 32.34
N SER A 22 39.81 8.69 32.72
CA SER A 22 39.84 7.80 33.89
C SER A 22 38.53 7.19 34.47
N ASN A 23 38.45 5.86 34.30
CA ASN A 23 38.28 4.84 35.33
C ASN A 23 37.20 5.08 36.42
N ARG A 24 35.97 4.62 36.16
CA ARG A 24 35.02 4.19 37.20
C ARG A 24 34.41 2.85 36.76
N GLY A 25 34.62 1.81 37.57
CA GLY A 25 34.02 0.48 37.36
C GLY A 25 32.48 0.51 37.39
N PRO A 26 31.81 -0.60 37.05
CA PRO A 26 30.36 -0.63 36.94
C PRO A 26 29.70 -0.32 38.28
N ILE A 27 28.94 0.77 38.33
CA ILE A 27 28.06 1.10 39.45
C ILE A 27 26.94 0.06 39.41
N GLY A 28 26.97 -0.89 40.35
CA GLY A 28 25.90 -1.87 40.51
C GLY A 28 24.55 -1.19 40.81
N PRO A 29 23.42 -1.87 40.53
CA PRO A 29 22.10 -1.31 40.78
C PRO A 29 21.94 -0.95 42.27
N PRO A 30 21.27 0.18 42.60
CA PRO A 30 21.09 0.63 43.97
C PRO A 30 20.35 -0.44 44.80
N LYS A 31 20.86 -0.71 46.01
CA LYS A 31 20.40 -1.80 46.90
C LYS A 31 19.12 -1.49 47.67
N THR A 32 18.54 -0.30 47.54
CA THR A 32 17.33 0.07 48.29
C THR A 32 16.16 0.30 47.32
N LYS A 33 15.10 -0.49 47.49
CA LYS A 33 13.78 -0.23 46.90
C LYS A 33 12.96 0.58 47.89
N ASP A 34 13.41 1.78 48.20
CA ASP A 34 12.57 2.72 48.95
C ASP A 34 11.77 3.55 47.94
N ARG A 35 10.79 2.90 47.30
CA ARG A 35 9.65 3.61 46.72
C ARG A 35 8.70 3.78 47.90
N GLY A 36 8.42 5.02 48.27
CA GLY A 36 7.45 5.36 49.31
C GLY A 36 6.08 4.68 49.11
N PRO A 37 5.09 4.99 49.95
CA PRO A 37 3.83 4.24 50.00
C PRO A 37 3.23 4.06 48.59
N PRO A 38 2.64 2.88 48.30
CA PRO A 38 2.14 2.56 46.97
C PRO A 38 1.16 3.65 46.52
N SER A 39 1.45 4.28 45.38
CA SER A 39 0.54 5.22 44.75
C SER A 39 -0.79 4.51 44.47
N LYS A 40 -1.90 5.07 44.98
CA LYS A 40 -3.27 4.67 44.61
C LYS A 40 -3.79 5.49 43.42
N GLU A 41 -2.92 5.78 42.45
CA GLU A 41 -3.36 6.46 41.24
C GLU A 41 -3.93 5.42 40.28
N ASP A 42 -5.20 5.57 39.94
CA ASP A 42 -5.94 4.81 38.93
C ASP A 42 -5.59 5.28 37.50
N THR A 43 -4.31 5.60 37.29
CA THR A 43 -3.75 6.07 36.02
C THR A 43 -2.76 5.04 35.48
N GLN A 44 -3.09 3.76 35.65
CA GLN A 44 -2.45 2.72 34.88
C GLN A 44 -3.22 2.64 33.55
N THR A 45 -2.82 3.44 32.57
CA THR A 45 -3.37 3.33 31.21
C THR A 45 -3.03 1.93 30.70
N ASP A 46 -3.99 1.02 30.73
CA ASP A 46 -3.90 -0.26 30.07
C ASP A 46 -3.85 0.00 28.57
N PHE A 47 -2.68 -0.16 27.96
CA PHE A 47 -2.52 -0.01 26.51
C PHE A 47 -3.32 -1.04 25.71
N GLY A 48 -3.82 -2.11 26.35
CA GLY A 48 -4.81 -3.01 25.75
C GLY A 48 -6.21 -2.37 25.65
N ALA A 49 -6.53 -1.41 26.52
CA ALA A 49 -7.81 -0.69 26.53
C ALA A 49 -7.86 0.51 25.57
N MET A 50 -6.76 0.79 24.84
CA MET A 50 -6.70 1.82 23.80
C MET A 50 -6.56 1.22 22.39
N ASP A 51 -6.98 -0.03 22.20
CA ASP A 51 -7.19 -0.61 20.87
C ASP A 51 -8.55 -0.18 20.31
N VAL A 52 -8.61 1.07 19.84
CA VAL A 52 -9.80 1.67 19.22
C VAL A 52 -10.16 1.01 17.89
N LEU A 53 -9.32 0.11 17.37
CA LEU A 53 -9.53 -0.63 16.11
C LEU A 53 -9.86 -2.12 16.33
N GLY A 54 -9.69 -2.65 17.54
CA GLY A 54 -9.94 -4.07 17.85
C GLY A 54 -11.41 -4.53 17.69
N ALA A 55 -12.34 -3.61 17.47
CA ALA A 55 -13.77 -3.91 17.28
C ALA A 55 -14.28 -3.70 15.84
N THR A 56 -13.44 -3.29 14.87
CA THR A 56 -13.88 -3.27 13.47
C THR A 56 -13.80 -4.69 12.91
N PRO A 57 -14.91 -5.26 12.39
CA PRO A 57 -14.86 -6.59 11.80
C PRO A 57 -13.89 -6.55 10.61
N THR A 58 -12.88 -7.43 10.63
CA THR A 58 -11.95 -7.56 9.51
C THR A 58 -12.77 -7.83 8.26
N PRO A 59 -12.56 -7.06 7.17
CA PRO A 59 -13.36 -7.24 5.99
C PRO A 59 -13.15 -8.63 5.41
N THR A 60 -14.22 -9.26 4.94
CA THR A 60 -14.23 -10.60 4.31
C THR A 60 -13.43 -10.64 2.99
N THR A 61 -12.97 -9.47 2.54
CA THR A 61 -12.13 -9.24 1.36
C THR A 61 -10.68 -8.94 1.70
N ALA A 62 -10.25 -9.04 2.96
CA ALA A 62 -8.84 -8.85 3.29
C ALA A 62 -7.99 -9.91 2.56
N ILE A 63 -6.87 -9.49 1.99
CA ILE A 63 -5.99 -10.34 1.20
C ILE A 63 -4.98 -10.99 2.14
N ASP A 64 -5.04 -12.31 2.26
CA ASP A 64 -4.09 -13.11 3.06
C ASP A 64 -2.81 -13.41 2.27
N ALA A 65 -2.96 -13.71 0.98
CA ALA A 65 -1.83 -14.05 0.12
C ALA A 65 -2.00 -13.58 -1.32
N CYS A 66 -0.92 -13.00 -1.86
CA CYS A 66 -0.77 -12.79 -3.29
C CYS A 66 0.00 -13.97 -3.88
N ALA A 67 -0.71 -14.87 -4.56
CA ALA A 67 -0.14 -16.02 -5.24
C ALA A 67 0.47 -15.62 -6.60
N HIS A 68 1.12 -16.57 -7.27
CA HIS A 68 1.69 -16.34 -8.60
C HIS A 68 0.60 -16.00 -9.62
N ASP A 69 -0.51 -16.74 -9.61
CA ASP A 69 -1.60 -16.65 -10.59
C ASP A 69 -2.91 -16.09 -10.02
N GLY A 70 -2.90 -15.58 -8.78
CA GLY A 70 -4.10 -15.03 -8.16
C GLY A 70 -3.93 -14.63 -6.70
N PHE A 71 -5.01 -14.78 -5.92
CA PHE A 71 -5.16 -14.21 -4.58
C PHE A 71 -5.92 -15.16 -3.64
N ALA A 72 -5.55 -15.17 -2.37
CA ALA A 72 -6.34 -15.78 -1.30
C ALA A 72 -6.83 -14.70 -0.34
N LEU A 73 -8.11 -14.76 0.02
CA LEU A 73 -8.76 -13.83 0.94
C LEU A 73 -8.99 -14.49 2.31
N ASN A 74 -9.11 -13.68 3.36
CA ASN A 74 -9.33 -14.13 4.74
C ASN A 74 -10.66 -14.88 4.95
N SER A 75 -11.60 -14.74 4.01
CA SER A 75 -12.82 -15.54 3.93
C SER A 75 -12.60 -17.00 3.55
N GLY A 76 -11.38 -17.37 3.15
CA GLY A 76 -11.06 -18.66 2.57
C GLY A 76 -11.29 -18.73 1.06
N LEU A 77 -11.80 -17.67 0.43
CA LEU A 77 -11.96 -17.59 -1.02
C LEU A 77 -10.59 -17.53 -1.70
N LYS A 78 -10.40 -18.36 -2.74
CA LYS A 78 -9.22 -18.37 -3.59
C LYS A 78 -9.60 -18.01 -5.02
N ILE A 79 -8.96 -16.99 -5.54
CA ILE A 79 -9.08 -16.50 -6.91
C ILE A 79 -7.81 -16.94 -7.63
N ALA A 80 -7.96 -17.66 -8.75
CA ALA A 80 -6.84 -18.16 -9.55
C ALA A 80 -7.09 -17.89 -11.03
N GLY A 81 -6.03 -17.70 -11.80
CA GLY A 81 -6.14 -17.43 -13.24
C GLY A 81 -6.66 -16.03 -13.60
N SER A 82 -6.76 -15.12 -12.63
CA SER A 82 -7.29 -13.76 -12.82
C SER A 82 -6.73 -12.77 -11.81
N GLY A 83 -6.85 -11.50 -12.13
CA GLY A 83 -6.76 -10.43 -11.16
C GLY A 83 -7.99 -10.41 -10.27
N VAL A 84 -7.95 -9.54 -9.27
CA VAL A 84 -9.09 -9.29 -8.39
C VAL A 84 -9.41 -7.79 -8.38
N LEU A 85 -10.70 -7.49 -8.45
CA LEU A 85 -11.24 -6.16 -8.20
C LEU A 85 -12.08 -6.23 -6.92
N LEU A 86 -11.66 -5.53 -5.88
CA LEU A 86 -12.30 -5.45 -4.57
C LEU A 86 -13.03 -4.12 -4.46
N VAL A 87 -14.36 -4.16 -4.31
CA VAL A 87 -15.21 -2.96 -4.24
C VAL A 87 -16.38 -3.24 -3.32
N GLY A 88 -16.66 -2.34 -2.37
CA GLY A 88 -17.86 -2.43 -1.53
C GLY A 88 -17.90 -3.63 -0.59
N GLY A 89 -16.76 -4.26 -0.31
CA GLY A 89 -16.68 -5.49 0.49
C GLY A 89 -16.92 -6.78 -0.29
N ASP A 90 -16.98 -6.70 -1.62
CA ASP A 90 -17.06 -7.85 -2.53
C ASP A 90 -15.78 -8.02 -3.34
N ALA A 91 -15.53 -9.25 -3.79
CA ALA A 91 -14.40 -9.61 -4.63
C ALA A 91 -14.83 -10.14 -5.99
N PHE A 92 -14.34 -9.50 -7.05
CA PHE A 92 -14.69 -9.82 -8.43
C PHE A 92 -13.46 -10.33 -9.20
N ASN A 93 -13.66 -11.36 -10.02
CA ASN A 93 -12.65 -11.79 -10.98
C ASN A 93 -12.43 -10.70 -12.01
N TRP A 94 -11.20 -10.21 -12.11
CA TRP A 94 -10.87 -9.10 -12.98
C TRP A 94 -9.78 -9.49 -13.98
N LYS A 95 -10.09 -9.40 -15.27
CA LYS A 95 -9.18 -9.76 -16.36
C LYS A 95 -9.09 -8.61 -17.39
N PRO A 96 -8.49 -7.47 -17.02
CA PRO A 96 -8.44 -6.29 -17.89
C PRO A 96 -7.57 -6.49 -19.14
N TRP A 97 -6.84 -7.61 -19.22
CA TRP A 97 -6.09 -8.03 -20.40
C TRP A 97 -6.94 -8.77 -21.44
N ILE A 98 -8.20 -9.12 -21.15
CA ILE A 98 -9.10 -9.69 -22.16
C ILE A 98 -9.65 -8.54 -23.01
N ARG A 99 -9.52 -8.64 -24.34
CA ARG A 99 -10.07 -7.66 -25.28
C ARG A 99 -11.12 -8.34 -26.16
N GLU A 100 -12.24 -7.65 -26.36
CA GLU A 100 -13.28 -8.05 -27.31
C GLU A 100 -12.68 -8.24 -28.71
N GLY A 101 -13.04 -9.33 -29.38
CA GLY A 101 -12.60 -9.64 -30.76
C GLY A 101 -11.23 -10.31 -30.90
N ARG A 102 -10.50 -10.61 -29.82
CA ARG A 102 -9.33 -11.51 -29.88
C ARG A 102 -9.76 -12.95 -29.63
N LYS A 103 -9.11 -13.91 -30.33
CA LYS A 103 -9.37 -15.35 -30.15
C LYS A 103 -9.21 -15.73 -28.67
N GLU A 104 -10.17 -16.51 -28.17
CA GLU A 104 -10.12 -17.13 -26.85
C GLU A 104 -8.75 -17.79 -26.63
N GLY A 105 -8.03 -17.37 -25.58
CA GLY A 105 -6.64 -17.77 -25.31
C GLY A 105 -5.55 -16.73 -25.67
N THR A 106 -5.89 -15.61 -26.32
CA THR A 106 -4.90 -14.53 -26.56
C THR A 106 -4.91 -13.54 -25.41
N ILE A 107 -3.88 -13.52 -24.57
CA ILE A 107 -3.72 -12.50 -23.54
C ILE A 107 -3.43 -11.15 -24.21
N GLY A 108 -4.17 -10.13 -23.80
CA GLY A 108 -3.88 -8.75 -24.16
C GLY A 108 -2.69 -8.16 -23.41
N PHE A 109 -2.41 -6.92 -23.74
CA PHE A 109 -1.35 -6.12 -23.15
C PHE A 109 -1.95 -5.19 -22.12
N LEU A 110 -1.32 -5.09 -20.94
CA LEU A 110 -1.67 -4.11 -19.90
C LEU A 110 -0.86 -2.82 -20.03
N ARG A 111 -0.04 -2.73 -21.07
CA ARG A 111 0.81 -1.58 -21.35
C ARG A 111 0.50 -1.03 -22.73
N ASN A 112 0.49 0.30 -22.85
CA ASN A 112 0.46 0.97 -24.14
C ASN A 112 1.86 1.00 -24.78
N ASN A 113 1.96 1.55 -25.99
CA ASN A 113 3.23 1.67 -26.74
C ASN A 113 4.29 2.53 -26.02
N LYS A 114 3.90 3.30 -25.00
CA LYS A 114 4.78 4.12 -24.16
C LYS A 114 5.20 3.42 -22.86
N GLY A 115 4.81 2.16 -22.68
CA GLY A 115 5.08 1.38 -21.47
C GLY A 115 4.26 1.79 -20.25
N GLN A 116 3.20 2.58 -20.44
CA GLN A 116 2.31 3.00 -19.37
C GLN A 116 1.17 2.00 -19.19
N TRP A 117 0.74 1.80 -17.95
CA TRP A 117 -0.38 0.94 -17.62
C TRP A 117 -1.67 1.54 -18.19
N GLU A 118 -2.33 0.77 -19.06
CA GLU A 118 -3.53 1.20 -19.77
C GLU A 118 -4.36 -0.02 -20.14
N VAL A 119 -5.66 0.07 -19.88
CA VAL A 119 -6.64 -0.99 -20.17
C VAL A 119 -7.86 -0.36 -20.81
N ALA A 120 -8.68 -1.17 -21.48
CA ALA A 120 -9.88 -0.68 -22.12
C ALA A 120 -10.89 -0.15 -21.09
N GLU A 121 -11.65 0.88 -21.45
CA GLU A 121 -12.59 1.55 -20.54
C GLU A 121 -13.59 0.58 -19.89
N HIS A 122 -14.13 -0.38 -20.66
CA HIS A 122 -15.05 -1.40 -20.13
C HIS A 122 -14.45 -2.26 -19.00
N SER A 123 -13.12 -2.33 -18.87
CA SER A 123 -12.46 -3.03 -17.75
C SER A 123 -12.74 -2.36 -16.40
N TRP A 124 -13.22 -1.11 -16.41
CA TRP A 124 -13.61 -0.33 -15.24
C TRP A 124 -15.12 -0.26 -15.03
N GLY A 125 -15.92 -0.94 -15.85
CA GLY A 125 -17.39 -0.83 -15.82
C GLY A 125 -18.06 -1.09 -14.46
N LEU A 126 -17.43 -1.88 -13.59
CA LEU A 126 -17.90 -2.06 -12.21
C LEU A 126 -17.81 -0.75 -11.40
N LEU A 127 -16.73 0.01 -11.56
CA LEU A 127 -16.56 1.31 -10.91
C LEU A 127 -17.55 2.34 -11.45
N ASP A 128 -17.96 2.24 -12.73
CA ASP A 128 -19.00 3.08 -13.30
C ASP A 128 -20.39 2.78 -12.71
N ALA A 129 -20.66 1.51 -12.41
CA ALA A 129 -21.96 1.06 -11.91
C ALA A 129 -22.13 1.20 -10.39
N VAL A 130 -21.05 1.11 -9.60
CA VAL A 130 -21.15 1.07 -8.13
C VAL A 130 -21.63 2.40 -7.54
N TRP A 131 -22.46 2.33 -6.51
CA TRP A 131 -22.85 3.45 -5.66
C TRP A 131 -22.93 3.01 -4.18
N PRO A 132 -22.38 3.77 -3.22
CA PRO A 132 -21.57 4.98 -3.39
C PRO A 132 -20.25 4.71 -4.15
N LYS A 133 -19.67 5.75 -4.78
CA LYS A 133 -18.34 5.64 -5.38
C LYS A 133 -17.29 5.51 -4.26
N PRO A 134 -16.26 4.66 -4.42
CA PRO A 134 -15.15 4.63 -3.46
C PRO A 134 -14.32 5.92 -3.57
N ASP A 135 -13.80 6.39 -2.45
CA ASP A 135 -12.97 7.61 -2.42
C ASP A 135 -11.55 7.36 -2.96
N LEU A 136 -11.06 6.12 -2.82
CA LEU A 136 -9.72 5.70 -3.18
C LEU A 136 -9.73 4.34 -3.90
N LEU A 137 -9.05 4.26 -5.03
CA LEU A 137 -8.71 3.03 -5.74
C LEU A 137 -7.20 2.79 -5.67
N ILE A 138 -6.80 1.64 -5.14
CA ILE A 138 -5.42 1.18 -5.12
C ILE A 138 -5.21 0.21 -6.28
N LEU A 139 -4.34 0.57 -7.23
CA LEU A 139 -4.02 -0.24 -8.39
C LEU A 139 -2.70 -0.99 -8.16
N GLY A 140 -2.79 -2.31 -8.05
CA GLY A 140 -1.66 -3.24 -8.00
C GLY A 140 -1.29 -3.71 -9.40
N THR A 141 -0.17 -3.23 -9.93
CA THR A 141 0.22 -3.42 -11.34
C THR A 141 0.99 -4.72 -11.64
N GLY A 142 0.97 -5.69 -10.70
CA GLY A 142 1.70 -6.95 -10.79
C GLY A 142 2.97 -6.96 -9.92
N PRO A 143 4.10 -7.51 -10.39
CA PRO A 143 5.32 -7.65 -9.59
C PRO A 143 6.10 -6.34 -9.39
N THR A 144 5.90 -5.35 -10.25
CA THR A 144 6.57 -4.05 -10.18
C THR A 144 5.59 -2.93 -10.49
N ILE A 145 5.87 -1.73 -9.99
CA ILE A 145 5.08 -0.53 -10.28
C ILE A 145 5.18 -0.16 -11.77
N ILE A 146 4.05 0.12 -12.40
CA ILE A 146 3.97 0.63 -13.78
C ILE A 146 3.27 2.00 -13.76
N PRO A 147 3.83 3.05 -14.40
CA PRO A 147 3.17 4.35 -14.48
C PRO A 147 1.85 4.26 -15.25
N VAL A 148 0.75 4.78 -14.69
CA VAL A 148 -0.57 4.77 -15.34
C VAL A 148 -0.66 5.83 -16.43
N SER A 149 -1.33 5.52 -17.54
CA SER A 149 -1.55 6.47 -18.62
C SER A 149 -2.41 7.67 -18.16
N PRO A 150 -2.22 8.87 -18.75
CA PRO A 150 -3.04 10.02 -18.41
C PRO A 150 -4.54 9.79 -18.66
N GLU A 151 -4.89 8.98 -19.67
CA GLU A 151 -6.26 8.65 -20.03
C GLU A 151 -6.93 7.80 -18.95
N THR A 152 -6.29 6.71 -18.51
CA THR A 152 -6.81 5.90 -17.40
C THR A 152 -6.93 6.73 -16.12
N ARG A 153 -5.92 7.56 -15.80
CA ARG A 153 -5.99 8.43 -14.63
C ARG A 153 -7.14 9.43 -14.73
N LYS A 154 -7.39 9.99 -15.91
CA LYS A 154 -8.50 10.92 -16.15
C LYS A 154 -9.84 10.22 -15.94
N HIS A 155 -10.05 9.05 -16.56
CA HIS A 155 -11.29 8.28 -16.42
C HIS A 155 -11.62 7.99 -14.94
N ILE A 156 -10.65 7.47 -14.16
CA ILE A 156 -10.84 7.24 -12.72
C ILE A 156 -11.13 8.55 -11.95
N SER A 157 -10.44 9.63 -12.29
CA SER A 157 -10.67 10.94 -11.66
C SER A 157 -12.04 11.53 -12.00
N ASP A 158 -12.56 11.31 -13.21
CA ASP A 158 -13.88 11.79 -13.63
C ASP A 158 -15.00 11.09 -12.83
N LEU A 159 -14.76 9.87 -12.36
CA LEU A 159 -15.64 9.17 -11.41
C LEU A 159 -15.58 9.71 -9.98
N GLY A 160 -14.71 10.69 -9.71
CA GLY A 160 -14.48 11.24 -8.37
C GLY A 160 -13.57 10.39 -7.49
N ILE A 161 -12.91 9.38 -8.06
CA ILE A 161 -12.11 8.40 -7.33
C ILE A 161 -10.64 8.82 -7.37
N ARG A 162 -9.94 8.78 -6.22
CA ARG A 162 -8.49 8.99 -6.17
C ARG A 162 -7.77 7.71 -6.58
N LEU A 163 -6.71 7.83 -7.39
CA LEU A 163 -5.92 6.69 -7.84
C LEU A 163 -4.54 6.64 -7.18
N GLU A 164 -4.26 5.54 -6.50
CA GLU A 164 -2.95 5.18 -5.98
C GLU A 164 -2.39 3.96 -6.74
N VAL A 165 -1.09 3.95 -7.00
CA VAL A 165 -0.46 2.92 -7.83
C VAL A 165 0.72 2.32 -7.10
N ALA A 166 0.73 1.00 -6.99
CA ALA A 166 1.80 0.25 -6.36
C ALA A 166 2.05 -1.08 -7.09
N ASP A 167 3.07 -1.82 -6.65
CA ASP A 167 3.13 -3.25 -6.93
C ASP A 167 2.05 -3.96 -6.13
N THR A 168 1.70 -5.17 -6.54
CA THR A 168 0.53 -5.87 -6.02
C THR A 168 0.65 -6.23 -4.55
N ARG A 169 1.86 -6.56 -4.08
CA ARG A 169 2.05 -6.95 -2.68
C ARG A 169 1.86 -5.75 -1.75
N ASN A 170 2.41 -4.60 -2.14
CA ASN A 170 2.26 -3.36 -1.40
C ASN A 170 0.82 -2.84 -1.49
N ALA A 171 0.21 -2.90 -2.67
CA ALA A 171 -1.20 -2.53 -2.87
C ALA A 171 -2.15 -3.36 -1.99
N ALA A 172 -1.93 -4.68 -1.89
CA ALA A 172 -2.74 -5.56 -1.05
C ALA A 172 -2.65 -5.19 0.43
N SER A 173 -1.44 -4.97 0.95
CA SER A 173 -1.23 -4.55 2.34
C SER A 173 -1.89 -3.20 2.63
N GLN A 174 -1.76 -2.26 1.70
CA GLN A 174 -2.35 -0.94 1.83
C GLN A 174 -3.88 -0.98 1.82
N PHE A 175 -4.47 -1.79 0.94
CA PHE A 175 -5.90 -2.04 0.93
C PHE A 175 -6.38 -2.60 2.27
N ASN A 176 -5.74 -3.65 2.78
CA ASN A 176 -6.13 -4.28 4.05
C ASN A 176 -6.14 -3.28 5.21
N LEU A 177 -5.11 -2.43 5.29
CA LEU A 177 -5.02 -1.40 6.32
C LEU A 177 -6.13 -0.36 6.16
N LEU A 178 -6.26 0.25 4.99
CA LEU A 178 -7.21 1.33 4.77
C LEU A 178 -8.67 0.86 4.82
N ALA A 179 -8.96 -0.35 4.33
CA ALA A 179 -10.30 -0.94 4.40
C ALA A 179 -10.72 -1.24 5.83
N THR A 180 -9.76 -1.53 6.73
CA THR A 180 -10.02 -1.73 8.17
C THR A 180 -10.23 -0.39 8.89
N GLU A 181 -9.46 0.64 8.53
CA GLU A 181 -9.53 1.98 9.16
C GLU A 181 -10.73 2.82 8.69
N ARG A 182 -11.04 2.78 7.39
CA ARG A 182 -12.04 3.66 6.75
C ARG A 182 -13.30 2.93 6.31
N GLY A 183 -13.26 1.60 6.30
CA GLY A 183 -14.33 0.75 5.81
C GLY A 183 -14.20 0.41 4.32
N VAL A 184 -14.71 -0.76 3.95
CA VAL A 184 -14.65 -1.34 2.59
C VAL A 184 -15.43 -0.57 1.52
N GLN A 185 -16.31 0.34 1.92
CA GLN A 185 -17.08 1.17 0.99
C GLN A 185 -16.24 2.36 0.47
N GLN A 186 -15.27 2.85 1.26
CA GLN A 186 -14.46 4.02 0.88
C GLN A 186 -13.22 3.65 0.07
N VAL A 187 -12.76 2.41 0.15
CA VAL A 187 -11.50 1.96 -0.44
C VAL A 187 -11.75 0.76 -1.34
N ALA A 188 -11.30 0.86 -2.58
CA ALA A 188 -11.30 -0.21 -3.56
C ALA A 188 -9.87 -0.62 -3.92
N ALA A 189 -9.69 -1.85 -4.41
CA ALA A 189 -8.42 -2.33 -4.93
C ALA A 189 -8.59 -3.08 -6.25
N ALA A 190 -7.73 -2.81 -7.22
CA ALA A 190 -7.68 -3.51 -8.49
C ALA A 190 -6.28 -4.11 -8.64
N LEU A 191 -6.15 -5.44 -8.57
CA LEU A 191 -4.87 -6.12 -8.40
C LEU A 191 -4.63 -7.13 -9.51
N ILE A 192 -3.45 -7.03 -10.14
CA ILE A 192 -2.95 -7.98 -11.13
C ILE A 192 -2.07 -9.02 -10.41
N PRO A 193 -2.16 -10.33 -10.70
CA PRO A 193 -1.33 -11.33 -10.04
C PRO A 193 0.17 -11.06 -10.20
N ILE A 194 0.97 -11.41 -9.19
CA ILE A 194 2.42 -11.14 -9.19
C ILE A 194 3.15 -11.89 -10.31
N GLY A 195 2.66 -13.07 -10.66
CA GLY A 195 3.19 -13.88 -11.76
C GLY A 195 2.60 -13.57 -13.12
N TRP A 196 1.72 -12.55 -13.23
CA TRP A 196 1.18 -12.15 -14.52
C TRP A 196 2.30 -11.67 -15.44
N LYS A 197 2.31 -12.22 -16.65
CA LYS A 197 3.25 -11.87 -17.71
C LYS A 197 2.51 -11.67 -19.01
N GLU A 198 3.06 -10.76 -19.79
CA GLU A 198 2.56 -10.47 -21.11
C GLU A 198 2.70 -11.70 -22.02
N GLY A 199 1.60 -12.13 -22.65
CA GLY A 199 1.60 -13.22 -23.64
C GLY A 199 1.78 -14.66 -23.14
N THR A 200 1.71 -14.94 -21.83
CA THR A 200 1.79 -16.31 -21.28
C THR A 200 0.59 -16.67 -20.39
N TYR A 201 -0.29 -17.57 -20.87
CA TYR A 201 -1.19 -18.43 -20.07
C TYR A 201 -1.32 -19.77 -20.80
#